data_AF-A0A7Y4S1I1-F1
#
_entry.id   AF-A0A7Y4S1I1-F1
#
_cell.length_a   1.000
_cell.length_b   1.000
_cell.length_c   1.000
_cell.angle_alpha   90.00
_cell.angle_beta   90.00
_cell.angle_gamma   90.00
#
_symmetry.space_group_name_H-M   'P 1'
#
loop_
_entity.id
_entity.type
_entity.pdbx_description
1 polymer ?
#
loop_
_entity_poly.entity_id
_entity_poly.type
_entity_poly.pdbx_seq_one_letter_code
_entity_poly.pdbx_strand_id
1 'polypeptide(L)' 'MSQITVENNPSQARLTSLNVSKWPTWQKEVSVFSWTFPEQEIAYILEGECE' A
#
# COMPACT_ATOMS: atom_id res chain seq x y z
N MET A 1 15.81 -9.55 6.31
CA MET A 1 14.51 -9.39 6.97
C MET A 1 13.84 -8.18 6.34
N SER A 2 12.94 -8.41 5.39
CA SER A 2 12.20 -7.31 4.75
C SER A 2 11.17 -6.81 5.76
N GLN A 3 11.41 -5.63 6.34
CA GLN A 3 10.45 -5.00 7.26
C GLN A 3 9.30 -4.40 6.45
N ILE A 4 8.13 -5.05 6.49
CA ILE A 4 6.90 -4.41 6.02
C ILE A 4 6.50 -3.39 7.08
N THR A 5 6.42 -2.12 6.69
CA THR A 5 5.99 -1.02 7.57
C THR A 5 4.59 -0.60 7.16
N VAL A 6 3.64 -0.79 8.07
CA VAL A 6 2.24 -0.37 7.88
C VAL A 6 2.03 0.92 8.66
N GLU A 7 1.77 2.01 7.95
CA GLU A 7 1.41 3.32 8.54
C GLU A 7 -0.11 3.48 8.47
N ASN A 8 -0.78 3.43 9.63
CA ASN A 8 -2.21 3.66 9.73
C ASN A 8 -2.51 5.17 9.74
N ASN A 9 -3.42 5.59 8.86
CA ASN A 9 -3.85 6.98 8.72
C ASN A 9 -2.69 7.98 8.45
N PRO A 10 -1.98 7.84 7.31
CA PRO A 10 -0.92 8.76 6.92
C PRO A 10 -1.44 10.19 6.78
N SER A 11 -0.62 11.17 7.15
CA SER A 11 -0.96 12.58 6.99
C SER A 11 -1.11 12.96 5.50
N GLN A 12 -2.00 13.92 5.20
CA GLN A 12 -2.16 14.43 3.82
C GLN A 12 -0.83 14.91 3.21
N ALA A 13 0.05 15.51 4.00
CA ALA A 13 1.38 15.94 3.55
C ALA A 13 2.23 14.76 3.02
N ARG A 14 2.15 13.60 3.67
CA ARG A 14 2.86 12.37 3.24
C ARG A 14 2.30 11.85 1.91
N LEU A 15 0.97 11.81 1.79
CA LEU A 15 0.28 11.41 0.56
C LEU A 15 0.62 12.33 -0.62
N THR A 16 0.63 13.65 -0.39
CA THR A 16 1.03 14.64 -1.40
C THR A 16 2.50 14.48 -1.79
N SER A 17 3.40 14.26 -0.83
CA SER A 17 4.84 14.04 -1.09
C SER A 17 5.09 12.78 -1.92
N LEU A 18 4.29 11.73 -1.73
CA LEU A 18 4.36 10.48 -2.50
C LEU A 18 3.62 10.56 -3.85
N ASN A 19 2.86 11.64 -4.07
CA ASN A 19 2.06 11.87 -5.28
C ASN A 19 1.11 10.70 -5.57
N VAL A 20 0.53 10.11 -4.51
CA VAL A 20 -0.34 8.92 -4.58
C VAL A 20 -1.52 9.11 -5.54
N SER A 21 -1.96 10.35 -5.75
CA SER A 21 -3.02 10.71 -6.68
C SER A 21 -2.71 10.37 -8.14
N LYS A 22 -1.43 10.15 -8.49
CA LYS A 22 -1.01 9.73 -9.84
C LYS A 22 -0.84 8.22 -9.96
N TRP A 23 -0.96 7.47 -8.86
CA TRP A 23 -0.74 6.04 -8.88
C TRP A 23 -1.94 5.35 -9.53
N PRO A 24 -1.72 4.25 -10.27
CA PRO A 24 -2.82 3.45 -10.76
C PRO A 24 -3.59 2.85 -9.58
N THR A 25 -4.91 2.97 -9.62
CA THR A 25 -5.76 2.27 -8.65
C THR A 25 -5.87 0.80 -9.03
N TRP A 26 -5.70 -0.08 -8.05
CA TRP A 26 -5.85 -1.52 -8.24
C TRP A 26 -6.88 -2.04 -7.24
N GLN A 27 -7.75 -2.92 -7.72
CA GLN A 27 -8.80 -3.54 -6.92
C GLN A 27 -8.71 -5.05 -7.10
N LYS A 28 -8.87 -5.78 -6.00
CA LYS A 28 -8.93 -7.23 -5.99
C LYS A 28 -9.92 -7.70 -4.94
N GLU A 29 -10.55 -8.83 -5.24
CA GLU A 29 -11.43 -9.51 -4.31
C GLU A 29 -10.63 -10.07 -3.12
N VAL A 30 -11.32 -10.34 -2.00
CA VAL A 30 -10.71 -10.92 -0.80
C VAL A 30 -10.05 -12.25 -1.17
N SER A 31 -8.74 -12.33 -1.01
CA SER A 31 -7.94 -13.50 -1.37
C SER A 31 -6.65 -13.53 -0.57
N VAL A 32 -6.30 -14.70 -0.06
CA VAL A 32 -5.03 -14.94 0.66
C VAL A 32 -4.10 -15.70 -0.26
N PHE A 33 -2.94 -15.14 -0.56
CA PHE A 33 -1.93 -15.78 -1.40
C PHE A 33 -0.54 -15.44 -0.87
N SER A 34 0.39 -16.40 -0.99
CA SER A 34 1.78 -16.20 -0.59
C SER A 34 2.50 -15.32 -1.62
N TRP A 35 2.38 -14.01 -1.46
CA TRP A 35 3.11 -13.04 -2.29
C TRP A 35 4.48 -12.73 -1.69
N THR A 36 5.48 -12.60 -2.55
CA THR A 36 6.82 -12.15 -2.16
C THR A 36 7.08 -10.84 -2.88
N PHE A 37 7.39 -9.78 -2.15
CA PHE A 37 7.81 -8.51 -2.72
C PHE A 37 9.28 -8.62 -3.13
N PRO A 38 9.60 -8.67 -4.44
CA PRO A 38 10.98 -8.80 -4.90
C PRO A 38 11.78 -7.49 -4.68
N GLU A 39 11.08 -6.36 -4.63
CA GLU A 39 11.63 -5.03 -4.47
C GLU A 39 10.79 -4.23 -3.44
N GLN A 40 11.30 -3.07 -3.04
CA GLN A 40 10.57 -2.18 -2.14
C GLN A 40 9.42 -1.50 -2.89
N GLU A 41 8.20 -1.93 -2.61
CA GLU A 41 6.98 -1.30 -3.11
C GLU A 41 6.28 -0.48 -2.01
N ILE A 42 5.59 0.58 -2.42
CA ILE A 42 4.74 1.39 -1.53
C ILE A 42 3.33 1.35 -2.11
N ALA A 43 2.38 0.86 -1.34
CA ALA A 43 0.97 0.85 -1.69
C ALA A 43 0.19 1.71 -0.69
N TYR A 44 -0.84 2.40 -1.18
CA TYR A 44 -1.77 3.14 -0.35
C TYR A 44 -3.14 2.47 -0.43
N ILE A 45 -3.60 1.92 0.69
CA ILE A 45 -4.89 1.27 0.78
C ILE A 45 -5.95 2.36 0.98
N LEU A 46 -6.77 2.57 -0.05
CA LEU A 46 -7.86 3.57 -0.05
C LEU A 46 -9.07 3.05 0.74
N GLU A 47 -9.44 1.79 0.53
CA GLU A 47 -10.57 1.11 1.15
C GLU A 47 -10.23 -0.38 1.33
N GLY A 48 -10.61 -0.98 2.45
CA GLY A 48 -10.34 -2.38 2.79
C GLY A 48 -9.22 -2.56 3.83
N GLU A 49 -8.97 -3.82 4.17
CA GLU A 49 -7.96 -4.23 5.17
C GLU A 49 -7.06 -5.30 4.53
N CYS A 50 -5.76 -5.23 4.81
CA CYS A 50 -4.77 -6.22 4.39
C CYS A 50 -3.97 -6.60 5.65
N GLU A 51 -3.99 -7.89 5.99
CA GLU A 51 -3.32 -8.47 7.18
C GLU A 51 -2.21 -9.44 6.75
#